data_AF-A0A9D6XIQ4-F1
#
_entry.id   AF-A0A9D6XIQ4-F1
#
_cell.length_a   1.000
_cell.length_b   1.000
_cell.length_c   1.000
_cell.angle_alpha   90.00
_cell.angle_beta   90.00
_cell.angle_gamma   90.00
#
_symmetry.space_group_name_H-M   'P 1'
#
loop_
_entity.id
_entity.type
_entity.pdbx_description
1 polymer ?
#
loop_
_entity_poly.entity_id
_entity_poly.type
_entity_poly.pdbx_seq_one_letter_code
_entity_poly.pdbx_strand_id
1 'polypeptide(L)'
;MKGSVVMRQSLQAGIAVLALFALFALYGCGVQMESLASRSDWSFKQGADALERGQYDAAIIHYTRFIQENQGKPARLAPAYNNRAAAYRAIKDRDRALSDYNQAVDLSDAENRWQYMMQRGIFLHESGSVKDALADFERVIARKPDLKSAYYYRGLCWKALNELEKAEADFLKAK
;
A
#
# COMPACT_ATOMS: atom_id res chain seq x y z
N MET A 1 67.29 0.34 31.74
CA MET A 1 66.11 1.23 31.62
C MET A 1 65.55 1.29 30.17
N LYS A 2 65.51 0.18 29.40
CA LYS A 2 64.98 0.16 28.02
C LYS A 2 63.62 -0.54 27.86
N GLY A 3 63.20 -1.38 28.81
CA GLY A 3 61.95 -2.16 28.72
C GLY A 3 60.67 -1.37 28.95
N SER A 4 60.71 -0.27 29.72
CA SER A 4 59.51 0.52 30.06
C SER A 4 59.03 1.42 28.91
N VAL A 5 59.90 1.77 27.96
CA VAL A 5 59.56 2.63 26.81
C VAL A 5 58.87 1.81 25.71
N VAL A 6 59.34 0.59 25.46
CA VAL A 6 58.78 -0.31 24.43
C VAL A 6 57.36 -0.74 24.79
N MET A 7 57.10 -1.03 26.07
CA MET A 7 55.79 -1.45 26.56
C MET A 7 54.72 -0.33 26.48
N ARG A 8 55.13 0.95 26.57
CA ARG A 8 54.21 2.10 26.40
C ARG A 8 53.84 2.32 24.93
N GLN A 9 54.77 2.10 24.00
CA GLN A 9 54.51 2.25 22.56
C GLN A 9 53.56 1.16 22.02
N SER A 10 53.70 -0.09 22.48
CA SER A 10 52.78 -1.17 22.11
C SER A 10 51.37 -0.97 22.69
N LEU A 11 51.26 -0.38 23.88
CA LEU A 11 49.97 -0.09 24.51
C LEU A 11 49.22 1.07 23.81
N GLN A 12 49.94 2.13 23.42
CA GLN A 12 49.35 3.25 22.66
C GLN A 12 48.89 2.84 21.26
N ALA A 13 49.64 1.97 20.58
CA ALA A 13 49.24 1.46 19.27
C ALA A 13 47.98 0.56 19.34
N GLY A 14 47.85 -0.27 20.39
CA GLY A 14 46.65 -1.10 20.60
C GLY A 14 45.38 -0.29 20.88
N ILE A 15 45.49 0.79 21.63
CA ILE A 15 44.36 1.70 21.92
C ILE A 15 43.91 2.46 20.66
N ALA A 16 44.83 2.86 19.80
CA ALA A 16 44.52 3.55 18.54
C ALA A 16 43.76 2.65 17.53
N VAL A 17 44.12 1.36 17.45
CA VAL A 17 43.43 0.40 16.57
C VAL A 17 42.00 0.11 17.07
N LEU A 18 41.80 -0.03 18.38
CA LEU A 18 40.48 -0.22 18.98
C LEU A 18 39.56 1.00 18.81
N ALA A 19 40.12 2.22 18.88
CA ALA A 19 39.37 3.45 18.65
C ALA A 19 38.90 3.60 17.18
N LEU A 20 39.70 3.15 16.21
CA LEU A 20 39.33 3.16 14.79
C LEU A 20 38.23 2.13 14.45
N PHE A 21 38.25 0.95 15.07
CA PHE A 21 37.16 -0.04 14.94
C PHE A 21 35.87 0.43 15.62
N ALA A 22 35.95 1.09 16.78
CA ALA A 22 34.79 1.67 17.44
C ALA A 22 34.18 2.84 16.64
N LEU A 23 35.02 3.68 16.01
CA LEU A 23 34.56 4.71 15.07
C LEU A 23 33.92 4.10 13.82
N PHE A 24 34.43 2.99 13.28
CA PHE A 24 33.81 2.30 12.15
C PHE A 24 32.49 1.61 12.51
N ALA A 25 32.34 1.10 13.74
CA ALA A 25 31.06 0.58 14.23
C ALA A 25 30.02 1.69 14.48
N LEU A 26 30.47 2.87 14.93
CA LEU A 26 29.61 4.04 15.13
C LEU A 26 29.24 4.74 13.80
N TYR A 27 30.17 4.84 12.85
CA TYR A 27 29.90 5.37 11.51
C TYR A 27 29.16 4.36 10.61
N GLY A 28 29.44 3.06 10.75
CA GLY A 28 28.74 2.00 10.02
C GLY A 28 27.27 1.90 10.42
N CYS A 29 26.98 1.99 11.71
CA CYS A 29 25.60 2.01 12.23
C CYS A 29 24.83 3.28 11.83
N GLY A 30 25.52 4.41 11.64
CA GLY A 30 24.92 5.68 11.23
C GLY A 30 24.49 5.75 9.75
N VAL A 31 25.11 4.99 8.86
CA VAL A 31 24.77 4.96 7.42
C VAL A 31 23.75 3.86 7.09
N GLN A 32 23.65 2.81 7.91
CA GLN A 32 22.75 1.68 7.68
C GLN A 32 21.32 1.87 8.22
N MET A 33 21.06 3.01 8.85
CA MET A 33 19.76 3.35 9.44
C MET A 33 19.14 4.59 8.78
N GLU A 34 19.20 4.69 7.44
CA GLU A 34 17.99 5.17 6.77
C GLU A 34 16.85 4.32 7.34
N SER A 35 16.02 4.94 8.17
CA SER A 35 15.01 4.23 8.96
C SER A 35 14.29 3.21 8.07
N LEU A 36 14.01 2.00 8.55
CA LEU A 36 13.26 1.01 7.75
C LEU A 36 11.95 1.62 7.19
N ALA A 37 11.39 2.61 7.89
CA ALA A 37 10.33 3.47 7.39
C ALA A 37 10.71 4.17 6.08
N SER A 38 11.80 4.96 6.02
CA SER A 38 12.22 5.67 4.81
C SER A 38 12.51 4.74 3.62
N ARG A 39 13.09 3.55 3.87
CA ARG A 39 13.30 2.55 2.81
C ARG A 39 11.97 1.99 2.28
N SER A 40 11.05 1.66 3.18
CA SER A 40 9.76 1.14 2.76
C SER A 40 8.92 2.22 2.08
N ASP A 41 8.91 3.44 2.60
CA ASP A 41 8.20 4.58 2.02
C ASP A 41 8.73 4.89 0.60
N TRP A 42 10.04 4.72 0.37
CA TRP A 42 10.62 4.75 -0.98
C TRP A 42 10.02 3.67 -1.89
N SER A 43 9.90 2.42 -1.42
CA SER A 43 9.29 1.33 -2.18
C SER A 43 7.83 1.63 -2.53
N PHE A 44 7.06 2.18 -1.59
CA PHE A 44 5.69 2.60 -1.86
C PHE A 44 5.62 3.66 -2.96
N LYS A 45 6.51 4.67 -2.89
CA LYS A 45 6.58 5.75 -3.89
C LYS A 45 6.95 5.21 -5.27
N GLN A 46 7.95 4.34 -5.37
CA GLN A 46 8.30 3.71 -6.65
C GLN A 46 7.15 2.88 -7.23
N GLY A 47 6.40 2.19 -6.38
CA GLY A 47 5.19 1.49 -6.81
C GLY A 47 4.13 2.42 -7.40
N ALA A 48 3.93 3.59 -6.78
CA ALA A 48 2.98 4.60 -7.26
C ALA A 48 3.44 5.21 -8.59
N ASP A 49 4.70 5.63 -8.68
CA ASP A 49 5.31 6.14 -9.91
C ASP A 49 5.21 5.13 -11.07
N ALA A 50 5.45 3.84 -10.78
CA ALA A 50 5.33 2.79 -11.77
C ALA A 50 3.88 2.60 -12.23
N LEU A 51 2.91 2.65 -11.31
CA LEU A 51 1.48 2.55 -11.62
C LEU A 51 1.02 3.70 -12.51
N GLU A 52 1.44 4.94 -12.22
CA GLU A 52 1.14 6.12 -13.04
C GLU A 52 1.72 6.02 -14.46
N ARG A 53 2.88 5.38 -14.61
CA ARG A 53 3.53 5.11 -15.91
C ARG A 53 2.98 3.86 -16.62
N GLY A 54 2.00 3.16 -16.04
CA GLY A 54 1.46 1.91 -16.57
C GLY A 54 2.43 0.72 -16.51
N GLN A 55 3.49 0.82 -15.71
CA GLN A 55 4.49 -0.24 -15.50
C GLN A 55 4.00 -1.20 -14.40
N TYR A 56 2.95 -1.96 -14.71
CA TYR A 56 2.21 -2.73 -13.70
C TYR A 56 3.05 -3.80 -12.99
N ASP A 57 3.94 -4.52 -13.70
CA ASP A 57 4.81 -5.52 -13.08
C ASP A 57 5.79 -4.88 -12.08
N ALA A 58 6.36 -3.72 -12.43
CA ALA A 58 7.22 -2.96 -11.53
C ALA A 58 6.44 -2.47 -10.30
N ALA A 59 5.23 -1.96 -10.50
CA ALA A 59 4.34 -1.56 -9.41
C ALA A 59 4.07 -2.73 -8.45
N ILE A 60 3.77 -3.92 -8.98
CA ILE A 60 3.54 -5.14 -8.20
C ILE A 60 4.76 -5.49 -7.35
N ILE A 61 5.97 -5.46 -7.92
CA ILE A 61 7.22 -5.76 -7.20
C ILE A 61 7.42 -4.76 -6.05
N HIS A 62 7.29 -3.47 -6.32
CA HIS A 62 7.51 -2.42 -5.33
C HIS A 62 6.49 -2.47 -4.18
N TYR A 63 5.20 -2.67 -4.48
CA TYR A 63 4.18 -2.82 -3.44
C TYR A 63 4.33 -4.13 -2.66
N THR A 64 4.75 -5.22 -3.31
CA THR A 64 5.01 -6.50 -2.61
C THR A 64 6.13 -6.33 -1.59
N ARG A 65 7.22 -5.66 -1.99
CA ARG A 65 8.32 -5.34 -1.08
C ARG A 65 7.85 -4.46 0.08
N PHE A 66 7.08 -3.40 -0.20
CA PHE A 66 6.53 -2.53 0.83
C PHE A 66 5.68 -3.31 1.86
N ILE A 67 4.81 -4.20 1.38
CA ILE A 67 3.96 -5.03 2.24
C ILE A 67 4.80 -5.95 3.11
N GLN A 68 5.83 -6.60 2.56
CA GLN A 68 6.75 -7.47 3.31
C GLN A 68 7.50 -6.71 4.41
N GLU A 69 7.98 -5.51 4.12
CA GLU A 69 8.72 -4.67 5.08
C GLU A 69 7.82 -4.07 6.17
N ASN A 70 6.49 -4.02 5.96
CA ASN A 70 5.52 -3.40 6.87
C ASN A 70 4.48 -4.35 7.46
N GLN A 71 4.69 -5.67 7.44
CA GLN A 71 3.72 -6.66 7.95
C GLN A 71 3.26 -6.39 9.40
N GLY A 72 4.12 -5.81 10.25
CA GLY A 72 3.78 -5.42 11.62
C GLY A 72 3.03 -4.08 11.78
N LYS A 73 2.69 -3.40 10.68
CA LYS A 73 2.04 -2.06 10.67
C LYS A 73 0.78 -2.06 9.78
N PRO A 74 -0.28 -2.77 10.17
CA PRO A 74 -1.44 -3.05 9.31
C PRO A 74 -2.13 -1.79 8.76
N ALA A 75 -2.17 -0.71 9.53
CA ALA A 75 -2.77 0.56 9.09
C ALA A 75 -2.11 1.16 7.83
N ARG A 76 -0.82 0.85 7.57
CA ARG A 76 -0.09 1.32 6.39
C ARG A 76 -0.27 0.43 5.16
N LEU A 77 -0.80 -0.77 5.34
CA LEU A 77 -0.85 -1.78 4.29
C LEU A 77 -2.05 -1.59 3.34
N ALA A 78 -3.16 -1.04 3.83
CA ALA A 78 -4.37 -0.88 3.03
C ALA A 78 -4.15 -0.10 1.70
N PRO A 79 -3.45 1.05 1.68
CA PRO A 79 -3.11 1.73 0.43
C PRO A 79 -2.27 0.87 -0.53
N ALA A 80 -1.30 0.11 0.00
CA ALA A 80 -0.40 -0.69 -0.81
C ALA A 80 -1.12 -1.89 -1.44
N TYR A 81 -1.97 -2.57 -0.67
CA TYR A 81 -2.84 -3.61 -1.20
C TYR A 81 -3.78 -3.06 -2.28
N ASN A 82 -4.43 -1.92 -2.04
CA ASN A 82 -5.32 -1.30 -3.02
C ASN A 82 -4.61 -0.97 -4.35
N ASN A 83 -3.40 -0.41 -4.28
CA ASN A 83 -2.68 -0.02 -5.48
C ASN A 83 -2.07 -1.23 -6.20
N ARG A 84 -1.65 -2.27 -5.46
CA ARG A 84 -1.23 -3.54 -6.05
C ARG A 84 -2.40 -4.27 -6.70
N ALA A 85 -3.60 -4.21 -6.11
CA ALA A 85 -4.83 -4.70 -6.71
C ALA A 85 -5.13 -4.01 -8.04
N ALA A 86 -4.95 -2.68 -8.11
CA ALA A 86 -5.11 -1.93 -9.35
C ALA A 86 -4.11 -2.37 -10.43
N ALA A 87 -2.86 -2.65 -10.07
CA ALA A 87 -1.87 -3.20 -10.98
C ALA A 87 -2.27 -4.61 -11.48
N TYR A 88 -2.72 -5.49 -10.58
CA TYR A 88 -3.23 -6.82 -10.94
C TYR A 88 -4.46 -6.75 -11.86
N ARG A 89 -5.39 -5.83 -11.59
CA ARG A 89 -6.55 -5.54 -12.45
C ARG A 89 -6.11 -5.15 -13.85
N ALA A 90 -5.09 -4.30 -13.97
CA ALA A 90 -4.59 -3.84 -15.26
C ALA A 90 -3.95 -4.95 -16.11
N ILE A 91 -3.26 -5.90 -15.47
CA ILE A 91 -2.73 -7.10 -16.14
C ILE A 91 -3.74 -8.26 -16.24
N LYS A 92 -5.02 -8.00 -15.88
CA LYS A 92 -6.15 -8.94 -15.92
C LYS A 92 -6.01 -10.15 -14.98
N ASP A 93 -5.17 -10.05 -13.97
CA ASP A 93 -5.11 -11.04 -12.89
C ASP A 93 -6.22 -10.78 -11.87
N ARG A 94 -7.38 -11.36 -12.15
CA ARG A 94 -8.60 -11.09 -11.36
C ARG A 94 -8.52 -11.63 -9.94
N ASP A 95 -7.92 -12.79 -9.75
CA ASP A 95 -7.89 -13.47 -8.45
C ASP A 95 -7.01 -12.72 -7.47
N ARG A 96 -5.80 -12.32 -7.90
CA ARG A 96 -4.89 -11.54 -7.05
C ARG A 96 -5.41 -10.12 -6.84
N ALA A 97 -6.05 -9.50 -7.84
CA ALA A 97 -6.69 -8.21 -7.67
C ALA A 97 -7.79 -8.25 -6.60
N LEU A 98 -8.70 -9.22 -6.67
CA LEU A 98 -9.77 -9.35 -5.68
C LEU A 98 -9.23 -9.59 -4.27
N SER A 99 -8.25 -10.49 -4.15
CA SER A 99 -7.59 -10.79 -2.87
C SER A 99 -7.00 -9.52 -2.25
N ASP A 100 -6.26 -8.72 -3.02
CA ASP A 100 -5.66 -7.50 -2.53
C ASP A 100 -6.70 -6.41 -2.22
N TYR A 101 -7.76 -6.28 -3.00
CA TYR A 101 -8.87 -5.37 -2.65
C TYR A 101 -9.54 -5.76 -1.34
N ASN A 102 -9.73 -7.06 -1.07
CA ASN A 102 -10.26 -7.53 0.20
C ASN A 102 -9.33 -7.17 1.37
N GLN A 103 -8.02 -7.42 1.23
CA GLN A 103 -7.03 -7.03 2.24
C GLN A 103 -7.05 -5.52 2.50
N ALA A 104 -7.17 -4.70 1.44
CA ALA A 104 -7.26 -3.25 1.60
C ALA A 104 -8.49 -2.82 2.42
N VAL A 105 -9.66 -3.40 2.14
CA VAL A 105 -10.87 -3.16 2.92
C VAL A 105 -10.70 -3.62 4.36
N ASP A 106 -10.21 -4.83 4.59
CA ASP A 106 -10.10 -5.42 5.92
C ASP A 106 -9.15 -4.65 6.84
N LEU A 107 -7.99 -4.25 6.31
CA LEU A 107 -6.93 -3.56 7.05
C LEU A 107 -7.16 -2.05 7.20
N SER A 108 -8.12 -1.48 6.45
CA SER A 108 -8.42 -0.06 6.54
C SER A 108 -9.09 0.33 7.85
N ASP A 109 -8.83 1.54 8.31
CA ASP A 109 -9.59 2.12 9.42
C ASP A 109 -11.06 2.34 9.02
N ALA A 110 -11.97 2.31 9.99
CA ALA A 110 -13.41 2.42 9.73
C ALA A 110 -13.80 3.77 9.09
N GLU A 111 -13.02 4.83 9.34
CA GLU A 111 -13.27 6.18 8.84
C GLU A 111 -13.02 6.26 7.32
N ASN A 112 -11.97 5.60 6.85
CA ASN A 112 -11.53 5.62 5.45
C ASN A 112 -11.91 4.38 4.65
N ARG A 113 -12.47 3.34 5.29
CA ARG A 113 -12.86 2.06 4.65
C ARG A 113 -13.67 2.24 3.37
N TRP A 114 -14.56 3.23 3.34
CA TRP A 114 -15.41 3.53 2.17
C TRP A 114 -14.59 3.77 0.89
N GLN A 115 -13.36 4.31 0.99
CA GLN A 115 -12.51 4.56 -0.17
C GLN A 115 -12.08 3.24 -0.83
N TYR A 116 -11.73 2.24 -0.02
CA TYR A 116 -11.32 0.92 -0.50
C TYR A 116 -12.50 0.09 -0.99
N MET A 117 -13.65 0.20 -0.32
CA MET A 117 -14.91 -0.42 -0.77
C MET A 117 -15.36 0.16 -2.11
N MET A 118 -15.16 1.45 -2.35
CA MET A 118 -15.42 2.08 -3.64
C MET A 118 -14.59 1.42 -4.75
N GLN A 119 -13.29 1.24 -4.53
CA GLN A 119 -12.40 0.64 -5.53
C GLN A 119 -12.70 -0.84 -5.76
N ARG A 120 -12.97 -1.60 -4.69
CA ARG A 120 -13.39 -3.00 -4.81
C ARG A 120 -14.72 -3.12 -5.54
N GLY A 121 -15.70 -2.28 -5.22
CA GLY A 121 -17.02 -2.26 -5.87
C GLY A 121 -16.92 -2.02 -7.38
N ILE A 122 -16.07 -1.06 -7.80
CA ILE A 122 -15.82 -0.80 -9.23
C ILE A 122 -15.24 -2.05 -9.91
N PHE A 123 -14.23 -2.66 -9.29
CA PHE A 123 -13.60 -3.87 -9.82
C PHE A 123 -14.58 -5.07 -9.89
N LEU A 124 -15.42 -5.24 -8.87
CA LEU A 124 -16.44 -6.29 -8.82
C LEU A 124 -17.49 -6.12 -9.92
N HIS A 125 -17.96 -4.89 -10.14
CA HIS A 125 -18.87 -4.56 -11.24
C HIS A 125 -18.26 -4.93 -12.60
N GLU A 126 -17.02 -4.52 -12.85
CA GLU A 126 -16.30 -4.85 -14.10
C GLU A 126 -16.03 -6.34 -14.28
N SER A 127 -15.89 -7.06 -13.18
CA SER A 127 -15.69 -8.51 -13.17
C SER A 127 -17.00 -9.30 -13.31
N GLY A 128 -18.15 -8.63 -13.30
CA GLY A 128 -19.48 -9.24 -13.40
C GLY A 128 -20.10 -9.65 -12.05
N SER A 129 -19.41 -9.43 -10.93
CA SER A 129 -19.89 -9.68 -9.57
C SER A 129 -20.78 -8.54 -9.08
N VAL A 130 -21.86 -8.28 -9.83
CA VAL A 130 -22.72 -7.08 -9.67
C VAL A 130 -23.37 -7.00 -8.28
N LYS A 131 -23.79 -8.13 -7.70
CA LYS A 131 -24.42 -8.15 -6.37
C LYS A 131 -23.46 -7.75 -5.26
N ASP A 132 -22.21 -8.20 -5.34
CA ASP A 132 -21.18 -7.85 -4.36
C ASP A 132 -20.78 -6.37 -4.50
N ALA A 133 -20.70 -5.88 -5.75
CA ALA A 133 -20.47 -4.46 -6.03
C ALA A 133 -21.58 -3.57 -5.44
N LEU A 134 -22.85 -3.96 -5.58
CA LEU A 134 -23.99 -3.25 -4.97
C LEU A 134 -23.83 -3.14 -3.45
N ALA A 135 -23.49 -4.24 -2.77
CA ALA A 135 -23.30 -4.24 -1.32
C ALA A 135 -22.18 -3.29 -0.89
N ASP A 136 -21.10 -3.18 -1.68
CA ASP A 136 -20.05 -2.21 -1.42
C ASP A 136 -20.53 -0.77 -1.61
N PHE A 137 -21.20 -0.47 -2.72
CA PHE A 137 -21.71 0.89 -2.98
C PHE A 137 -22.78 1.32 -1.97
N GLU A 138 -23.62 0.41 -1.48
CA GLU A 138 -24.58 0.70 -0.41
C GLU A 138 -23.88 1.11 0.89
N ARG A 139 -22.83 0.38 1.29
CA ARG A 139 -22.05 0.75 2.47
C ARG A 139 -21.28 2.06 2.28
N VAL A 140 -20.77 2.32 1.07
CA VAL A 140 -20.14 3.60 0.72
C VAL A 140 -21.14 4.74 0.85
N ILE A 141 -22.35 4.62 0.29
CA ILE A 141 -23.41 5.63 0.37
C ILE A 141 -23.87 5.85 1.81
N ALA A 142 -23.96 4.79 2.62
CA ALA A 142 -24.30 4.93 4.03
C ALA A 142 -23.25 5.77 4.80
N ARG A 143 -21.97 5.70 4.41
CA ARG A 143 -20.89 6.51 5.01
C ARG A 143 -20.77 7.90 4.38
N LYS A 144 -20.94 8.00 3.07
CA LYS A 144 -20.77 9.20 2.25
C LYS A 144 -22.01 9.43 1.38
N PRO A 145 -23.12 9.93 1.98
CA PRO A 145 -24.41 10.03 1.31
C PRO A 145 -24.44 11.07 0.17
N ASP A 146 -23.41 11.90 0.08
CA ASP A 146 -23.16 12.96 -0.89
C ASP A 146 -22.21 12.54 -2.01
N LEU A 147 -21.64 11.33 -1.96
CA LEU A 147 -20.68 10.86 -2.94
C LEU A 147 -21.35 10.45 -4.25
N LYS A 148 -21.43 11.39 -5.20
CA LYS A 148 -22.04 11.21 -6.52
C LYS A 148 -21.54 9.98 -7.28
N SER A 149 -20.23 9.71 -7.21
CA SER A 149 -19.64 8.55 -7.89
C SER A 149 -20.21 7.22 -7.37
N ALA A 150 -20.50 7.12 -6.07
CA ALA A 150 -21.07 5.90 -5.51
C ALA A 150 -22.48 5.62 -6.06
N TYR A 151 -23.32 6.66 -6.18
CA TYR A 151 -24.62 6.53 -6.84
C TYR A 151 -24.47 6.18 -8.33
N TYR A 152 -23.52 6.79 -9.03
CA TYR A 152 -23.28 6.46 -10.44
C TYR A 152 -22.98 4.96 -10.63
N TYR A 153 -22.02 4.41 -9.89
CA TYR A 153 -21.67 2.99 -10.03
C TYR A 153 -22.74 2.05 -9.49
N ARG A 154 -23.47 2.42 -8.44
CA ARG A 154 -24.65 1.64 -7.99
C ARG A 154 -25.75 1.63 -9.04
N GLY A 155 -25.99 2.76 -9.71
CA GLY A 155 -26.92 2.86 -10.85
C GLY A 155 -26.50 1.98 -12.03
N LEU A 156 -25.20 1.90 -12.35
CA LEU A 156 -24.69 0.96 -13.34
C LEU A 156 -24.96 -0.50 -12.95
N CYS A 157 -24.80 -0.84 -11.67
CA CYS A 157 -25.14 -2.17 -11.18
C CYS A 157 -26.64 -2.47 -11.28
N TRP A 158 -27.53 -1.54 -10.92
CA TRP A 158 -28.97 -1.70 -11.09
C TRP A 158 -29.36 -1.90 -12.56
N LYS A 159 -28.74 -1.13 -13.46
CA LYS A 159 -28.92 -1.31 -14.90
C LYS A 159 -28.48 -2.71 -15.35
N ALA A 160 -27.36 -3.22 -14.86
CA ALA A 160 -26.90 -4.57 -15.16
C ALA A 160 -27.84 -5.68 -14.64
N LEU A 161 -28.62 -5.38 -13.59
CA LEU A 161 -29.68 -6.26 -13.08
C LEU A 161 -31.06 -6.01 -13.72
N ASN A 162 -31.16 -5.12 -14.71
CA ASN A 162 -32.41 -4.72 -15.36
C ASN A 162 -33.42 -4.03 -14.42
N GLU A 163 -32.94 -3.41 -13.35
CA GLU A 163 -33.72 -2.63 -12.38
C GLU A 163 -33.66 -1.14 -12.77
N LEU A 164 -34.33 -0.80 -13.87
CA LEU A 164 -34.14 0.50 -14.54
C LEU A 164 -34.60 1.70 -13.72
N GLU A 165 -35.68 1.57 -12.95
CA GLU A 165 -36.21 2.64 -12.10
C GLU A 165 -35.22 3.00 -10.98
N LYS A 166 -34.58 1.99 -10.37
CA LYS A 166 -33.54 2.20 -9.36
C LYS A 166 -32.30 2.84 -9.97
N ALA A 167 -31.92 2.40 -11.17
CA ALA A 167 -30.78 2.97 -11.89
C ALA A 167 -31.01 4.45 -12.22
N GLU A 168 -32.18 4.82 -12.72
CA GLU A 168 -32.53 6.21 -13.03
C GLU A 168 -32.49 7.09 -11.77
N ALA A 169 -33.09 6.62 -10.67
CA ALA A 169 -33.06 7.33 -9.40
C ALA A 169 -31.62 7.60 -8.91
N ASP A 170 -30.73 6.62 -9.05
CA ASP A 170 -29.32 6.76 -8.68
C ASP A 170 -28.55 7.68 -9.64
N PHE A 171 -28.81 7.62 -10.95
CA PHE A 171 -28.20 8.54 -11.90
C PHE A 171 -28.64 9.98 -11.69
N LEU A 172 -29.87 10.23 -11.24
CA LEU A 172 -30.31 11.57 -10.86
C LEU A 172 -29.55 12.12 -9.65
N LYS A 173 -29.27 11.26 -8.64
CA LYS A 173 -28.44 11.64 -7.48
C LYS A 173 -26.96 11.84 -7.83
N ALA A 174 -26.50 11.23 -8.93
CA ALA A 174 -25.12 11.35 -9.39
C ALA A 174 -24.83 12.62 -10.22
N LYS A 175 -25.85 13.40 -10.60
CA LYS A 175 -25.72 14.69 -11.30
C LYS A 175 -25.23 15.78 -10.36
#